data_AF-A0A1G6JSJ3-F1
#
_entry.id   AF-A0A1G6JSJ3-F1
#
_cell.length_a   1.000
_cell.length_b   1.000
_cell.length_c   1.000
_cell.angle_alpha   90.00
_cell.angle_beta   90.00
_cell.angle_gamma   90.00
#
_symmetry.space_group_name_H-M   'P 1'
#
loop_
_entity.id
_entity.type
_entity.pdbx_description
1 polymer ?
#
loop_
_entity_poly.entity_id
_entity_poly.type
_entity_poly.pdbx_seq_one_letter_code
_entity_poly.pdbx_strand_id
1 'polypeptide(L)'
;MSNQFVSADVFRQYRVEDQYLEIVNHLTSLRKHGDDHDFLQYEDAIIPLLDCNDEDIIEQAVFTLSVYKSVKAKEKLYGVICGEQLYEIMRGEQLYDDYDYDHLIAYTIYFYCSSYANDSQDKALLEQLFSYVINEKLEKYLRVSSVAGMIHIYYGDRMTRDDKLDAMYLGMNRYRSHEDIKDLIPKLKPILEGVKSDAYEKFLLSDLGKSLNADGNLD
;
A
#
# COMPACT_ATOMS: atom_id res chain seq x y z
N MET A 1 -29.29 -15.73 1.34
CA MET A 1 -29.77 -14.65 0.45
C MET A 1 -28.59 -14.30 -0.44
N SER A 2 -28.67 -14.48 -1.75
CA SER A 2 -27.58 -14.06 -2.65
C SER A 2 -27.48 -12.54 -2.56
N ASN A 3 -26.31 -12.01 -2.23
CA ASN A 3 -26.10 -10.58 -2.36
C ASN A 3 -26.20 -10.25 -3.84
N GLN A 4 -27.26 -9.57 -4.24
CA GLN A 4 -27.41 -9.09 -5.61
C GLN A 4 -26.52 -7.87 -5.77
N PHE A 5 -25.30 -8.10 -6.22
CA PHE A 5 -24.49 -7.04 -6.81
C PHE A 5 -25.20 -6.52 -8.08
N VAL A 6 -25.10 -5.22 -8.35
CA VAL A 6 -25.45 -4.70 -9.69
C VAL A 6 -24.51 -5.36 -10.70
N SER A 7 -24.99 -5.67 -11.92
CA SER A 7 -24.13 -6.30 -12.92
C SER A 7 -22.89 -5.47 -13.23
N ALA A 8 -21.77 -6.12 -13.59
CA ALA A 8 -20.54 -5.44 -13.98
C ALA A 8 -20.71 -4.41 -15.10
N ASP A 9 -21.62 -4.64 -16.05
CA ASP A 9 -21.91 -3.68 -17.12
C ASP A 9 -22.58 -2.40 -16.61
N VAL A 10 -23.37 -2.50 -15.54
CA VAL A 10 -23.98 -1.34 -14.86
C VAL A 10 -22.92 -0.63 -14.03
N PHE A 11 -22.10 -1.36 -13.28
CA PHE A 11 -21.00 -0.78 -12.51
C PHE A 11 -20.02 -0.02 -13.42
N ARG A 12 -19.68 -0.55 -14.61
CA ARG A 12 -18.79 0.11 -15.58
C ARG A 12 -19.33 1.46 -16.08
N GLN A 13 -20.63 1.71 -15.97
CA GLN A 13 -21.25 2.97 -16.38
C GLN A 13 -21.22 4.02 -15.28
N TYR A 14 -20.82 3.66 -14.05
CA TYR A 14 -20.70 4.62 -12.97
C TYR A 14 -19.61 5.64 -13.27
N ARG A 15 -19.89 6.88 -12.94
CA ARG A 15 -18.99 8.02 -13.01
C ARG A 15 -18.66 8.43 -11.59
N VAL A 16 -17.38 8.69 -11.35
CA VAL A 16 -16.88 9.02 -10.01
C VAL A 16 -17.60 10.26 -9.45
N GLU A 17 -17.85 11.26 -10.31
CA GLU A 17 -18.45 12.54 -9.93
C GLU A 17 -19.92 12.41 -9.51
N ASP A 18 -20.64 11.44 -10.09
CA ASP A 18 -22.09 11.28 -9.90
C ASP A 18 -22.43 10.17 -8.90
N GLN A 19 -21.57 9.14 -8.78
CA GLN A 19 -21.85 7.87 -8.09
C GLN A 19 -20.73 7.43 -7.15
N TYR A 20 -19.98 8.38 -6.59
CA TYR A 20 -18.89 8.12 -5.64
C TYR A 20 -19.30 7.12 -4.54
N LEU A 21 -20.41 7.37 -3.85
CA LEU A 21 -20.84 6.52 -2.72
C LEU A 21 -21.24 5.12 -3.18
N GLU A 22 -21.87 4.99 -4.34
CA GLU A 22 -22.25 3.72 -4.94
C GLU A 22 -21.01 2.90 -5.30
N ILE A 23 -19.97 3.54 -5.86
CA ILE A 23 -18.70 2.90 -6.17
C ILE A 23 -18.05 2.38 -4.87
N VAL A 24 -17.86 3.25 -3.88
CA VAL A 24 -17.24 2.88 -2.59
C VAL A 24 -18.02 1.75 -1.89
N ASN A 25 -19.34 1.85 -1.85
CA ASN A 25 -20.19 0.83 -1.25
C ASN A 25 -20.10 -0.49 -2.01
N HIS A 26 -20.09 -0.46 -3.34
CA HIS A 26 -19.99 -1.66 -4.15
C HIS A 26 -18.66 -2.38 -3.94
N LEU A 27 -17.53 -1.65 -4.02
CA LEU A 27 -16.20 -2.21 -3.76
C LEU A 27 -16.10 -2.79 -2.34
N THR A 28 -16.69 -2.12 -1.36
CA THR A 28 -16.76 -2.61 0.03
C THR A 28 -17.62 -3.86 0.17
N SER A 29 -18.79 -3.90 -0.45
CA SER A 29 -19.67 -5.07 -0.45
C SER A 29 -19.00 -6.25 -1.15
N LEU A 30 -18.27 -6.02 -2.23
CA LEU A 30 -17.50 -7.05 -2.93
C LEU A 30 -16.49 -7.64 -1.96
N ARG A 31 -15.60 -6.84 -1.36
CA ARG A 31 -14.60 -7.33 -0.39
C ARG A 31 -15.22 -8.05 0.83
N LYS A 32 -16.39 -7.64 1.29
CA LYS A 32 -17.05 -8.23 2.47
C LYS A 32 -17.82 -9.52 2.18
N HIS A 33 -18.33 -9.66 0.97
CA HIS A 33 -19.34 -10.68 0.69
C HIS A 33 -19.22 -11.39 -0.65
N GLY A 34 -18.41 -10.88 -1.56
CA GLY A 34 -18.14 -11.49 -2.85
C GLY A 34 -16.99 -12.50 -2.76
N ASP A 35 -17.02 -13.48 -3.64
CA ASP A 35 -15.92 -14.41 -3.85
C ASP A 35 -15.10 -14.06 -5.10
N ASP A 36 -14.13 -14.91 -5.46
CA ASP A 36 -13.30 -14.71 -6.65
C ASP A 36 -14.14 -14.71 -7.94
N HIS A 37 -15.24 -15.47 -8.00
CA HIS A 37 -16.12 -15.51 -9.18
C HIS A 37 -16.92 -14.21 -9.34
N ASP A 38 -17.39 -13.64 -8.24
CA ASP A 38 -18.00 -12.31 -8.25
C ASP A 38 -16.96 -11.27 -8.69
N PHE A 39 -15.78 -11.25 -8.08
CA PHE A 39 -14.72 -10.28 -8.39
C PHE A 39 -14.30 -10.28 -9.85
N LEU A 40 -14.10 -11.47 -10.45
CA LEU A 40 -13.66 -11.60 -11.84
C LEU A 40 -14.60 -10.94 -12.85
N GLN A 41 -15.87 -10.75 -12.50
CA GLN A 41 -16.82 -10.04 -13.36
C GLN A 41 -16.56 -8.53 -13.37
N TYR A 42 -16.04 -7.96 -12.27
CA TYR A 42 -15.81 -6.52 -12.10
C TYR A 42 -14.36 -6.09 -12.32
N GLU A 43 -13.39 -7.01 -12.32
CA GLU A 43 -11.95 -6.70 -12.40
C GLU A 43 -11.63 -5.65 -13.49
N ASP A 44 -12.13 -5.84 -14.72
CA ASP A 44 -11.88 -4.93 -15.84
C ASP A 44 -12.58 -3.56 -15.70
N ALA A 45 -13.60 -3.46 -14.85
CA ALA A 45 -14.26 -2.20 -14.52
C ALA A 45 -13.63 -1.50 -13.30
N ILE A 46 -12.93 -2.24 -12.44
CA ILE A 46 -12.23 -1.69 -11.27
C ILE A 46 -10.85 -1.13 -11.66
N ILE A 47 -10.12 -1.80 -12.56
CA ILE A 47 -8.76 -1.37 -12.97
C ILE A 47 -8.71 0.09 -13.47
N PRO A 48 -9.66 0.58 -14.29
CA PRO A 48 -9.66 1.99 -14.72
C PRO A 48 -9.84 3.00 -13.57
N LEU A 49 -10.39 2.60 -12.42
CA LEU A 49 -10.52 3.48 -11.26
C LEU A 49 -9.16 3.87 -10.68
N LEU A 50 -8.09 3.13 -11.00
CA LEU A 50 -6.72 3.50 -10.62
C LEU A 50 -6.20 4.76 -11.32
N ASP A 51 -6.84 5.19 -12.42
CA ASP A 51 -6.46 6.39 -13.19
C ASP A 51 -7.43 7.56 -13.00
N CYS A 52 -8.39 7.46 -12.07
CA CYS A 52 -9.33 8.55 -11.82
C CYS A 52 -8.67 9.67 -10.99
N ASN A 53 -9.33 10.82 -10.90
CA ASN A 53 -8.83 11.97 -10.14
C ASN A 53 -9.40 12.05 -8.71
N ASP A 54 -9.65 10.90 -8.08
CA ASP A 54 -10.21 10.81 -6.71
C ASP A 54 -9.43 9.81 -5.87
N GLU A 55 -8.70 10.31 -4.86
CA GLU A 55 -7.79 9.51 -4.02
C GLU A 55 -8.53 8.39 -3.29
N ASP A 56 -9.70 8.67 -2.72
CA ASP A 56 -10.45 7.67 -1.97
C ASP A 56 -10.90 6.54 -2.90
N ILE A 57 -11.34 6.87 -4.12
CA ILE A 57 -11.72 5.86 -5.12
C ILE A 57 -10.51 5.03 -5.54
N ILE A 58 -9.35 5.65 -5.76
CA ILE A 58 -8.11 4.93 -6.07
C ILE A 58 -7.75 4.00 -4.91
N GLU A 59 -7.78 4.47 -3.66
CA GLU A 59 -7.53 3.65 -2.47
C GLU A 59 -8.48 2.45 -2.40
N GLN A 60 -9.78 2.67 -2.61
CA GLN A 60 -10.77 1.59 -2.64
C GLN A 60 -10.47 0.58 -3.75
N ALA A 61 -10.01 1.04 -4.92
CA ALA A 61 -9.63 0.18 -6.03
C ALA A 61 -8.36 -0.62 -5.70
N VAL A 62 -7.31 0.03 -5.20
CA VAL A 62 -6.05 -0.61 -4.74
C VAL A 62 -6.35 -1.70 -3.72
N PHE A 63 -7.14 -1.40 -2.69
CA PHE A 63 -7.49 -2.36 -1.66
C PHE A 63 -8.26 -3.55 -2.25
N THR A 64 -9.27 -3.28 -3.08
CA THR A 64 -10.09 -4.36 -3.68
C THR A 64 -9.25 -5.26 -4.58
N LEU A 65 -8.49 -4.68 -5.50
CA LEU A 65 -7.64 -5.43 -6.43
C LEU A 65 -6.59 -6.26 -5.68
N SER A 66 -6.03 -5.70 -4.59
CA SER A 66 -5.03 -6.39 -3.78
C SER A 66 -5.62 -7.52 -2.93
N VAL A 67 -6.83 -7.35 -2.37
CA VAL A 67 -7.54 -8.41 -1.62
C VAL A 67 -7.76 -9.64 -2.50
N TYR A 68 -8.20 -9.43 -3.74
CA TYR A 68 -8.42 -10.49 -4.72
C TYR A 68 -7.16 -10.88 -5.50
N LYS A 69 -6.00 -10.28 -5.19
CA LYS A 69 -4.71 -10.53 -5.86
C LYS A 69 -4.82 -10.48 -7.39
N SER A 70 -5.50 -9.46 -7.91
CA SER A 70 -5.67 -9.24 -9.35
C SER A 70 -4.34 -9.28 -10.10
N VAL A 71 -4.17 -10.26 -10.99
CA VAL A 71 -2.96 -10.41 -11.81
C VAL A 71 -2.84 -9.25 -12.81
N LYS A 72 -3.98 -8.78 -13.34
CA LYS A 72 -4.02 -7.66 -14.30
C LYS A 72 -3.62 -6.33 -13.67
N ALA A 73 -3.93 -6.13 -12.39
CA ALA A 73 -3.56 -4.91 -11.68
C ALA A 73 -2.11 -4.91 -11.17
N LYS A 74 -1.45 -6.08 -11.06
CA LYS A 74 -0.15 -6.21 -10.39
C LYS A 74 0.91 -5.26 -10.96
N GLU A 75 1.13 -5.28 -12.27
CA GLU A 75 2.15 -4.43 -12.91
C GLU A 75 1.83 -2.94 -12.74
N LYS A 76 0.54 -2.58 -12.82
CA LYS A 76 0.08 -1.21 -12.62
C LYS A 76 0.36 -0.70 -11.20
N LEU A 77 -0.01 -1.49 -10.19
CA LEU A 77 0.26 -1.18 -8.79
C LEU A 77 1.76 -1.12 -8.48
N TYR A 78 2.57 -1.96 -9.13
CA TYR A 78 4.03 -1.88 -9.03
C TYR A 78 4.57 -0.58 -9.62
N GLY A 79 4.05 -0.14 -10.77
CA GLY A 79 4.42 1.15 -11.39
C GLY A 79 4.15 2.36 -10.50
N VAL A 80 3.11 2.32 -9.66
CA VAL A 80 2.85 3.33 -8.63
C VAL A 80 3.98 3.37 -7.60
N ILE A 81 4.43 2.19 -7.13
CA ILE A 81 5.51 2.09 -6.14
C ILE A 81 6.84 2.59 -6.70
N CYS A 82 7.13 2.31 -7.96
CA CYS A 82 8.38 2.74 -8.62
C CYS A 82 8.39 4.21 -9.06
N GLY A 83 7.26 4.93 -8.91
CA GLY A 83 7.13 6.32 -9.37
C GLY A 83 7.03 6.49 -10.89
N GLU A 84 6.83 5.40 -11.64
CA GLU A 84 6.77 5.41 -13.11
C GLU A 84 5.44 5.96 -13.64
N GLN A 85 4.33 5.73 -12.93
CA GLN A 85 3.00 6.24 -13.32
C GLN A 85 2.63 7.59 -12.71
N LEU A 86 3.29 7.98 -11.62
CA LEU A 86 3.03 9.28 -10.97
C LEU A 86 3.46 10.47 -11.83
N TYR A 87 4.51 10.33 -12.62
CA TYR A 87 4.97 11.41 -13.51
C TYR A 87 3.99 11.73 -14.65
N GLU A 88 3.14 10.79 -15.05
CA GLU A 88 2.15 11.01 -16.12
C GLU A 88 0.85 11.63 -15.58
N ILE A 89 0.40 11.25 -14.38
CA ILE A 89 -0.72 11.90 -13.67
C ILE A 89 -0.37 13.38 -13.39
N MET A 90 0.89 13.66 -13.01
CA MET A 90 1.40 15.02 -12.76
C MET A 90 1.46 15.93 -13.99
N ARG A 91 1.45 15.39 -15.23
CA ARG A 91 1.49 16.20 -16.47
C ARG A 91 0.10 16.59 -16.99
N GLY A 92 -0.95 15.98 -16.45
CA GLY A 92 -2.33 16.16 -16.90
C GLY A 92 -2.82 17.59 -16.74
N GLU A 93 -2.46 18.28 -15.65
CA GLU A 93 -2.83 19.68 -15.43
C GLU A 93 -1.99 20.26 -14.28
N GLN A 94 -1.52 21.51 -14.43
CA GLN A 94 -1.02 22.37 -13.34
C GLN A 94 -2.17 22.75 -12.39
N LEU A 95 -2.85 21.78 -11.82
CA LEU A 95 -3.91 21.95 -10.85
C LEU A 95 -3.57 21.04 -9.67
N TYR A 96 -3.59 21.61 -8.47
CA TYR A 96 -3.43 20.96 -7.18
C TYR A 96 -2.01 20.79 -6.64
N ASP A 97 -1.47 21.89 -6.12
CA ASP A 97 -0.40 21.93 -5.11
C ASP A 97 -0.80 21.29 -3.74
N ASP A 98 -2.01 20.69 -3.61
CA ASP A 98 -2.63 20.27 -2.34
C ASP A 98 -2.92 18.75 -2.21
N TYR A 99 -2.57 17.91 -3.19
CA TYR A 99 -2.81 16.46 -3.08
C TYR A 99 -1.65 15.73 -2.36
N ASP A 100 -2.00 14.97 -1.33
CA ASP A 100 -1.08 14.16 -0.53
C ASP A 100 -0.73 12.85 -1.26
N TYR A 101 -0.13 12.94 -2.45
CA TYR A 101 0.17 11.77 -3.30
C TYR A 101 1.07 10.72 -2.64
N ASP A 102 1.95 11.17 -1.75
CA ASP A 102 2.78 10.30 -0.94
C ASP A 102 1.89 9.30 -0.17
N HIS A 103 0.66 9.68 0.22
CA HIS A 103 -0.30 8.85 0.96
C HIS A 103 -0.77 7.68 0.11
N LEU A 104 -1.18 7.95 -1.13
CA LEU A 104 -1.61 6.91 -2.05
C LEU A 104 -0.47 5.92 -2.36
N ILE A 105 0.77 6.41 -2.49
CA ILE A 105 1.94 5.54 -2.66
C ILE A 105 2.13 4.67 -1.41
N ALA A 106 2.08 5.27 -0.23
CA ALA A 106 2.23 4.57 1.05
C ALA A 106 1.19 3.44 1.20
N TYR A 107 -0.08 3.76 0.91
CA TYR A 107 -1.19 2.81 0.90
C TYR A 107 -0.96 1.68 -0.12
N THR A 108 -0.55 2.04 -1.33
CA THR A 108 -0.26 1.07 -2.39
C THR A 108 0.91 0.16 -2.04
N ILE A 109 1.98 0.67 -1.43
CA ILE A 109 3.11 -0.14 -0.95
C ILE A 109 2.63 -1.21 0.02
N TYR A 110 1.83 -0.84 1.01
CA TYR A 110 1.34 -1.79 2.01
C TYR A 110 0.53 -2.93 1.38
N PHE A 111 -0.48 -2.58 0.57
CA PHE A 111 -1.34 -3.57 -0.07
C PHE A 111 -0.60 -4.40 -1.12
N TYR A 112 0.28 -3.77 -1.90
CA TYR A 112 1.04 -4.49 -2.91
C TYR A 112 1.96 -5.52 -2.27
N CYS A 113 2.72 -5.11 -1.25
CA CYS A 113 3.70 -5.97 -0.62
C CYS A 113 3.02 -7.12 0.14
N SER A 114 1.91 -6.85 0.84
CA SER A 114 1.16 -7.88 1.58
C SER A 114 0.41 -8.86 0.67
N SER A 115 -0.01 -8.43 -0.53
CA SER A 115 -0.79 -9.29 -1.44
C SER A 115 0.04 -9.98 -2.52
N TYR A 116 1.00 -9.29 -3.13
CA TYR A 116 1.70 -9.73 -4.35
C TYR A 116 3.17 -10.05 -4.16
N ALA A 117 3.83 -9.41 -3.18
CA ALA A 117 5.25 -9.60 -2.90
C ALA A 117 5.51 -10.34 -1.57
N ASN A 118 4.46 -10.80 -0.90
CA ASN A 118 4.54 -11.50 0.38
C ASN A 118 5.38 -12.77 0.27
N ASP A 119 6.39 -12.90 1.13
CA ASP A 119 7.42 -13.96 1.09
C ASP A 119 8.23 -14.07 -0.21
N SER A 120 8.19 -13.07 -1.10
CA SER A 120 8.89 -13.15 -2.38
C SER A 120 10.40 -13.07 -2.27
N GLN A 121 10.92 -12.48 -1.18
CA GLN A 121 12.34 -12.12 -1.04
C GLN A 121 12.85 -11.27 -2.22
N ASP A 122 11.98 -10.48 -2.86
CA ASP A 122 12.35 -9.63 -4.00
C ASP A 122 13.36 -8.57 -3.58
N LYS A 123 14.62 -8.82 -3.93
CA LYS A 123 15.73 -7.95 -3.56
C LYS A 123 15.64 -6.56 -4.19
N ALA A 124 15.18 -6.46 -5.44
CA ALA A 124 15.08 -5.18 -6.13
C ALA A 124 14.01 -4.30 -5.47
N LEU A 125 12.86 -4.89 -5.13
CA LEU A 125 11.81 -4.19 -4.39
C LEU A 125 12.26 -3.82 -2.97
N LEU A 126 12.96 -4.70 -2.25
CA LEU A 126 13.53 -4.38 -0.94
C LEU A 126 14.54 -3.21 -1.01
N GLU A 127 15.39 -3.18 -2.03
CA GLU A 127 16.32 -2.06 -2.26
C GLU A 127 15.58 -0.75 -2.57
N GLN A 128 14.51 -0.80 -3.37
CA GLN A 128 13.67 0.35 -3.67
C GLN A 128 12.99 0.89 -2.40
N LEU A 129 12.33 0.03 -1.63
CA LEU A 129 11.66 0.43 -0.39
C LEU A 129 12.67 0.95 0.63
N PHE A 130 13.85 0.34 0.74
CA PHE A 130 14.91 0.85 1.62
C PHE A 130 15.37 2.26 1.21
N SER A 131 15.42 2.56 -0.10
CA SER A 131 15.75 3.90 -0.58
C SER A 131 14.72 4.93 -0.11
N TYR A 132 13.44 4.56 -0.01
CA TYR A 132 12.39 5.41 0.55
C TYR A 132 12.58 5.58 2.05
N VAL A 133 12.81 4.50 2.79
CA VAL A 133 13.01 4.51 4.25
C VAL A 133 14.05 5.55 4.69
N ILE A 134 15.19 5.63 4.00
CA ILE A 134 16.30 6.54 4.36
C ILE A 134 16.23 7.93 3.72
N ASN A 135 15.26 8.19 2.85
CA ASN A 135 15.13 9.48 2.18
C ASN A 135 14.34 10.47 3.04
N GLU A 136 15.06 11.32 3.77
CA GLU A 136 14.50 12.34 4.68
C GLU A 136 13.65 13.42 3.97
N LYS A 137 13.62 13.45 2.64
CA LYS A 137 12.75 14.35 1.87
C LYS A 137 11.35 13.80 1.64
N LEU A 138 11.13 12.51 1.87
CA LEU A 138 9.81 11.88 1.74
C LEU A 138 9.02 12.02 3.03
N GLU A 139 7.70 12.05 2.91
CA GLU A 139 6.82 12.09 4.07
C GLU A 139 7.02 10.88 4.98
N LYS A 140 6.96 11.11 6.30
CA LYS A 140 7.26 10.08 7.30
C LYS A 140 6.38 8.84 7.15
N TYR A 141 5.11 9.03 6.80
CA TYR A 141 4.15 7.93 6.66
C TYR A 141 4.46 7.02 5.44
N LEU A 142 5.03 7.56 4.35
CA LEU A 142 5.48 6.80 3.19
C LEU A 142 6.70 5.93 3.55
N ARG A 143 7.61 6.52 4.32
CA ARG A 143 8.81 5.85 4.81
C ARG A 143 8.48 4.69 5.75
N VAL A 144 7.52 4.85 6.68
CA VAL A 144 7.06 3.75 7.55
C VAL A 144 6.26 2.68 6.79
N SER A 145 5.46 3.07 5.79
CA SER A 145 4.78 2.09 4.94
C SER A 145 5.76 1.27 4.12
N SER A 146 6.89 1.86 3.73
CA SER A 146 8.01 1.13 3.12
C SER A 146 8.61 0.10 4.07
N VAL A 147 8.76 0.42 5.36
CA VAL A 147 9.16 -0.55 6.39
C VAL A 147 8.15 -1.71 6.49
N ALA A 148 6.86 -1.41 6.52
CA ALA A 148 5.81 -2.45 6.52
C ALA A 148 5.90 -3.37 5.29
N GLY A 149 6.10 -2.78 4.10
CA GLY A 149 6.28 -3.53 2.87
C GLY A 149 7.49 -4.46 2.92
N MET A 150 8.62 -3.98 3.44
CA MET A 150 9.83 -4.79 3.63
C MET A 150 9.59 -5.99 4.56
N ILE A 151 8.81 -5.82 5.64
CA ILE A 151 8.43 -6.91 6.55
C ILE A 151 7.60 -7.97 5.82
N HIS A 152 6.61 -7.57 5.02
CA HIS A 152 5.80 -8.51 4.23
C HIS A 152 6.65 -9.29 3.20
N ILE A 153 7.57 -8.62 2.52
CA ILE A 153 8.44 -9.26 1.53
C ILE A 153 9.38 -10.28 2.18
N TYR A 154 9.92 -9.95 3.35
CA TYR A 154 10.93 -10.78 4.01
C TYR A 154 10.33 -11.89 4.89
N TYR A 155 9.34 -11.59 5.72
CA TYR A 155 8.78 -12.59 6.63
C TYR A 155 7.63 -13.36 6.01
N GLY A 156 6.79 -12.67 5.24
CA GLY A 156 5.69 -13.28 4.52
C GLY A 156 4.79 -14.15 5.39
N ASP A 157 4.62 -15.42 5.02
CA ASP A 157 3.80 -16.37 5.78
C ASP A 157 4.38 -16.73 7.15
N ARG A 158 5.65 -16.41 7.40
CA ARG A 158 6.32 -16.62 8.70
C ARG A 158 6.04 -15.50 9.70
N MET A 159 5.35 -14.44 9.28
CA MET A 159 4.93 -13.36 10.17
C MET A 159 4.02 -13.91 11.28
N THR A 160 4.38 -13.61 12.51
CA THR A 160 3.50 -13.83 13.66
C THR A 160 2.27 -12.92 13.58
N ARG A 161 1.28 -13.16 14.45
CA ARG A 161 0.13 -12.26 14.56
C ARG A 161 0.57 -10.83 14.90
N ASP A 162 1.56 -10.69 15.77
CA ASP A 162 2.07 -9.38 16.20
C ASP A 162 2.81 -8.69 15.07
N ASP A 163 3.58 -9.42 14.25
CA ASP A 163 4.23 -8.86 13.06
C ASP A 163 3.22 -8.32 12.04
N LYS A 164 2.07 -9.00 11.88
CA LYS A 164 0.99 -8.53 11.01
C LYS A 164 0.32 -7.28 11.56
N LEU A 165 0.15 -7.18 12.88
CA LEU A 165 -0.37 -5.99 13.53
C LEU A 165 0.62 -4.82 13.39
N ASP A 166 1.91 -5.04 13.65
CA ASP A 166 2.97 -4.05 13.47
C ASP A 166 2.99 -3.51 12.03
N ALA A 167 3.00 -4.41 11.04
CA ALA A 167 2.99 -4.01 9.63
C ALA A 167 1.71 -3.26 9.23
N MET A 168 0.55 -3.68 9.75
CA MET A 168 -0.72 -2.97 9.53
C MET A 168 -0.71 -1.57 10.13
N TYR A 169 -0.21 -1.41 11.37
CA TYR A 169 -0.11 -0.10 12.02
C TYR A 169 0.87 0.84 11.30
N LEU A 170 1.99 0.29 10.81
CA LEU A 170 2.96 1.06 10.02
C LEU A 170 2.39 1.45 8.64
N GLY A 171 1.71 0.54 7.96
CA GLY A 171 1.30 0.70 6.56
C GLY A 171 -0.08 1.33 6.32
N MET A 172 -0.96 1.41 7.33
CA MET A 172 -2.33 1.96 7.20
C MET A 172 -2.54 3.18 8.11
N ASN A 173 -1.56 4.08 8.17
CA ASN A 173 -1.39 5.10 9.22
C ASN A 173 -2.46 6.23 9.29
N ARG A 174 -3.62 6.10 8.63
CA ARG A 174 -4.85 6.88 8.98
C ARG A 174 -5.52 6.36 10.27
N TYR A 175 -5.12 5.19 10.79
CA TYR A 175 -5.62 4.62 12.05
C TYR A 175 -4.59 4.78 13.18
N ARG A 176 -4.63 5.94 13.84
CA ARG A 176 -3.79 6.30 15.00
C ARG A 176 -3.95 5.33 16.17
N SER A 177 -2.84 4.77 16.65
CA SER A 177 -2.47 4.82 18.08
C SER A 177 -1.03 4.32 18.29
N HIS A 178 -0.30 5.11 19.08
CA HIS A 178 1.15 5.14 19.31
C HIS A 178 1.71 4.01 20.20
N GLU A 179 0.93 2.99 20.58
CA GLU A 179 1.23 2.26 21.81
C GLU A 179 1.89 0.86 21.70
N ASP A 180 2.02 0.23 20.52
CA ASP A 180 2.37 -1.21 20.50
C ASP A 180 3.57 -1.67 19.65
N ILE A 181 4.28 -0.80 18.92
CA ILE A 181 5.41 -1.24 18.07
C ILE A 181 6.70 -1.39 18.90
N LYS A 182 6.77 -2.45 19.71
CA LYS A 182 7.99 -2.85 20.44
C LYS A 182 8.83 -3.82 19.61
N ASP A 183 10.15 -3.74 19.77
CA ASP A 183 11.11 -4.67 19.15
C ASP A 183 11.17 -4.67 17.61
N LEU A 184 10.70 -3.61 16.93
CA LEU A 184 10.80 -3.48 15.48
C LEU A 184 12.27 -3.45 14.99
N ILE A 185 13.14 -2.72 15.69
CA ILE A 185 14.55 -2.57 15.29
C ILE A 185 15.28 -3.91 15.16
N PRO A 186 15.20 -4.85 16.14
CA PRO A 186 15.70 -6.22 15.97
C PRO A 186 15.11 -6.97 14.77
N LYS A 187 13.80 -6.82 14.49
CA LYS A 187 13.13 -7.48 13.36
C LYS A 187 13.62 -6.96 12.01
N LEU A 188 13.96 -5.68 11.92
CA LEU A 188 14.44 -5.09 10.66
C LEU A 188 15.89 -5.46 10.34
N LYS A 189 16.70 -5.79 11.36
CA LYS A 189 18.12 -6.12 11.17
C LYS A 189 18.38 -7.17 10.07
N PRO A 190 17.80 -8.38 10.12
CA PRO A 190 18.05 -9.39 9.08
C PRO A 190 17.57 -8.95 7.69
N ILE A 191 16.50 -8.15 7.62
CA ILE A 191 16.02 -7.60 6.34
C ILE A 191 17.07 -6.65 5.77
N LEU A 192 17.48 -5.67 6.57
CA LEU A 192 18.40 -4.60 6.17
C LEU A 192 19.77 -5.16 5.79
N GLU A 193 20.33 -6.09 6.58
CA GLU A 193 21.57 -6.78 6.25
C GLU A 193 21.47 -7.58 4.93
N GLY A 194 20.27 -8.07 4.59
CA GLY A 194 19.96 -8.71 3.31
C GLY A 194 19.87 -7.74 2.13
N VAL A 195 19.49 -6.48 2.37
CA VAL A 195 19.46 -5.42 1.35
C VAL A 195 20.89 -5.03 0.96
N LYS A 196 21.64 -4.44 1.90
CA LYS A 196 23.04 -4.01 1.72
C LYS A 196 23.79 -4.13 3.04
N SER A 197 25.10 -4.33 2.97
CA SER A 197 25.96 -4.54 4.16
C SER A 197 25.97 -3.36 5.13
N ASP A 198 25.64 -2.15 4.68
CA ASP A 198 25.60 -0.93 5.50
C ASP A 198 24.19 -0.38 5.73
N ALA A 199 23.15 -1.10 5.29
CA ALA A 199 21.77 -0.63 5.35
C ALA A 199 21.27 -0.53 6.81
N TYR A 200 21.68 -1.46 7.67
CA TYR A 200 21.29 -1.45 9.08
C TYR A 200 21.87 -0.24 9.81
N GLU A 201 23.17 0.06 9.63
CA GLU A 201 23.80 1.24 10.21
C GLU A 201 23.20 2.53 9.65
N LYS A 202 22.95 2.61 8.34
CA LYS A 202 22.29 3.77 7.72
C LYS A 202 20.89 4.01 8.29
N PHE A 203 20.12 2.94 8.45
CA PHE A 203 18.79 3.02 9.06
C PHE A 203 18.88 3.55 10.49
N LEU A 204 19.74 2.99 11.34
CA LEU A 204 19.92 3.47 12.73
C LEU A 204 20.37 4.93 12.82
N LEU A 205 21.08 5.43 11.81
CA LEU A 205 21.53 6.83 11.75
C LEU A 205 20.48 7.79 11.18
N SER A 206 19.47 7.28 10.44
CA SER A 206 18.36 8.08 9.94
C SER A 206 17.50 8.64 11.08
N ASP A 207 16.83 9.77 10.83
CA ASP A 207 15.81 10.32 11.71
C ASP A 207 14.72 9.30 12.07
N LEU A 208 14.21 8.52 11.11
CA LEU A 208 13.18 7.51 11.32
C LEU A 208 13.70 6.37 12.21
N GLY A 209 14.91 5.86 11.94
CA GLY A 209 15.52 4.83 12.77
C GLY A 209 15.76 5.30 14.20
N LYS A 210 16.16 6.57 14.40
CA LYS A 210 16.28 7.18 15.73
C LYS A 210 14.91 7.31 16.42
N SER A 211 13.88 7.77 15.70
CA SER A 211 12.50 7.91 16.19
C SER A 211 11.96 6.56 16.71
N LEU A 212 12.16 5.50 15.93
CA LEU A 212 11.74 4.15 16.27
C LEU A 212 12.57 3.52 17.39
N ASN A 213 13.83 3.92 17.55
CA ASN A 213 14.75 3.37 18.56
C ASN A 213 14.67 4.08 19.92
N ALA A 214 14.34 5.37 19.96
CA ALA A 214 14.30 6.16 21.19
C ALA A 214 13.03 5.89 22.01
N ASP A 215 11.87 6.00 21.36
CA ASP A 215 10.58 6.00 22.07
C ASP A 215 9.53 5.10 21.38
N GLY A 216 9.88 4.42 20.28
CA GLY A 216 8.92 3.73 19.40
C GLY A 216 7.91 4.68 18.74
N ASN A 217 8.17 5.98 18.83
CA ASN A 217 7.18 7.01 18.62
C ASN A 217 7.25 7.56 17.19
N LEU A 218 6.10 7.73 16.54
CA LEU A 218 5.98 8.16 15.14
C LEU A 218 5.59 9.64 14.98
N ASP A 219 5.60 10.44 16.05
CA ASP A 219 5.32 11.89 16.03
C ASP A 219 6.22 12.72 15.10
#